data_AF-A0A7S4DJ70-F1
#
_entry.id   AF-A0A7S4DJ70-F1
#
_cell.length_a   1.000
_cell.length_b   1.000
_cell.length_c   1.000
_cell.angle_alpha   90.00
_cell.angle_beta   90.00
_cell.angle_gamma   90.00
#
_symmetry.space_group_name_H-M   'P 1'
#
loop_
_entity.id
_entity.type
_entity.pdbx_description
1 polymer ?
#
loop_
_entity_poly.entity_id
_entity_poly.type
_entity_poly.pdbx_seq_one_letter_code
_entity_poly.pdbx_strand_id
1 'polypeptide(L)'
;EETVLLFTNKKAGGNKGEVVANAYRKILPLDQVYEIPEQNPVEALRSWIGRGGVKRLIVCGGDGTMGWLFNCIDEIEGEEGEFLVAMMPLGTGNDLSRTFKWGPQYSPKFLEPEYLEKVRRAKPAVLDRWLIAVMPDDPDPEGHLPFPFGFNKRQFSHELYLAE
;
A
#
# COMPACT_ATOMS: atom_id res chain seq x y z
N GLU A 1 -18.99 8.09 -3.92
CA GLU A 1 -19.09 6.71 -3.40
C GLU A 1 -17.69 6.22 -3.07
N GLU A 2 -17.54 5.43 -2.00
CA GLU A 2 -16.24 4.84 -1.67
C GLU A 2 -15.90 3.71 -2.65
N THR A 3 -14.65 3.64 -3.10
CA THR A 3 -14.19 2.62 -4.06
C THR A 3 -13.15 1.73 -3.42
N VAL A 4 -13.25 0.41 -3.60
CA VAL A 4 -12.25 -0.55 -3.11
C VAL A 4 -11.34 -0.98 -4.26
N LEU A 5 -10.03 -0.82 -4.11
CA LEU A 5 -9.02 -1.26 -5.08
C LEU A 5 -8.17 -2.35 -4.45
N LEU A 6 -7.88 -3.42 -5.19
CA LEU A 6 -7.02 -4.51 -4.72
C LEU A 6 -5.65 -4.42 -5.40
N PHE A 7 -4.59 -4.38 -4.61
CA PHE A 7 -3.20 -4.51 -5.06
C PHE A 7 -2.63 -5.80 -4.49
N THR A 8 -2.23 -6.74 -5.36
CA THR A 8 -1.77 -8.07 -4.92
C THR A 8 -0.41 -8.42 -5.51
N ASN A 9 0.51 -8.83 -4.65
CA ASN A 9 1.79 -9.37 -5.09
C ASN A 9 1.64 -10.85 -5.44
N LYS A 10 1.68 -11.19 -6.72
CA LYS A 10 1.41 -12.55 -7.22
C LYS A 10 2.27 -13.62 -6.54
N LYS A 11 3.54 -13.31 -6.28
CA LYS A 11 4.53 -14.22 -5.69
C LYS A 11 4.45 -14.31 -4.16
N ALA A 12 3.70 -13.42 -3.51
CA ALA A 12 3.60 -13.36 -2.06
C ALA A 12 2.90 -14.59 -1.47
N GLY A 13 3.31 -14.97 -0.26
CA GLY A 13 2.69 -16.05 0.51
C GLY A 13 2.76 -17.45 -0.12
N GLY A 14 3.66 -17.71 -1.07
CA GLY A 14 3.73 -18.98 -1.79
C GLY A 14 2.63 -19.09 -2.85
N ASN A 15 2.59 -18.13 -3.77
CA ASN A 15 1.60 -17.99 -4.86
C ASN A 15 0.15 -17.76 -4.39
N LYS A 16 -0.06 -17.36 -3.13
CA LYS A 16 -1.40 -17.00 -2.63
C LYS A 16 -1.92 -15.71 -3.25
N GLY A 17 -1.02 -14.82 -3.68
CA GLY A 17 -1.40 -13.57 -4.36
C GLY A 17 -2.19 -13.81 -5.64
N GLU A 18 -1.84 -14.84 -6.42
CA GLU A 18 -2.57 -15.25 -7.62
C GLU A 18 -3.97 -15.77 -7.30
N VAL A 19 -4.09 -16.58 -6.24
CA VAL A 19 -5.38 -17.11 -5.77
C VAL A 19 -6.31 -15.96 -5.36
N VAL A 20 -5.78 -14.99 -4.61
CA VAL A 20 -6.52 -13.79 -4.21
C VAL A 20 -6.94 -12.96 -5.42
N ALA A 21 -6.03 -12.70 -6.37
CA ALA A 21 -6.35 -11.95 -7.59
C ALA A 21 -7.53 -12.58 -8.36
N ASN A 22 -7.46 -13.90 -8.58
CA ASN A 22 -8.48 -14.65 -9.31
C ASN A 22 -9.82 -14.72 -8.58
N ALA A 23 -9.81 -14.76 -7.24
CA ALA A 23 -11.03 -14.69 -6.45
C ALA A 23 -11.68 -13.29 -6.55
N TYR A 24 -10.89 -12.23 -6.37
CA TYR A 24 -11.42 -10.86 -6.37
C TYR A 24 -11.83 -10.36 -7.74
N ARG A 25 -11.25 -10.85 -8.84
CA ARG A 25 -11.76 -10.57 -10.20
C ARG A 25 -13.19 -11.02 -10.45
N LYS A 26 -13.71 -11.94 -9.63
CA LYS A 26 -15.11 -12.40 -9.70
C LYS A 26 -16.05 -11.53 -8.86
N ILE A 27 -15.50 -10.69 -7.97
CA ILE A 27 -16.25 -9.94 -6.95
C ILE A 27 -16.19 -8.43 -7.25
N LEU A 28 -15.03 -7.93 -7.69
CA LEU A 28 -14.80 -6.54 -8.05
C LEU A 28 -14.75 -6.37 -9.58
N PRO A 29 -15.06 -5.17 -10.09
CA PRO A 29 -14.77 -4.78 -11.46
C PRO A 29 -13.30 -5.02 -11.85
N LEU A 30 -13.06 -5.35 -13.13
CA LEU A 30 -11.73 -5.72 -13.62
C LEU A 30 -10.70 -4.59 -13.48
N ASP A 31 -11.15 -3.33 -13.54
CA ASP A 31 -10.31 -2.14 -13.38
C ASP A 31 -9.99 -1.83 -11.90
N GLN A 32 -10.42 -2.67 -10.96
CA GLN A 32 -10.17 -2.51 -9.53
C GLN A 32 -9.22 -3.59 -8.95
N VAL A 33 -8.66 -4.48 -9.78
CA VAL A 33 -7.73 -5.53 -9.35
C VAL A 33 -6.40 -5.40 -10.08
N TYR A 34 -5.35 -5.08 -9.33
CA TYR A 34 -4.00 -4.83 -9.82
C TYR A 34 -3.02 -5.89 -9.30
N GLU A 35 -2.39 -6.63 -10.22
CA GLU A 35 -1.29 -7.54 -9.90
C GLU A 35 0.04 -6.79 -9.99
N ILE A 36 0.82 -6.81 -8.91
CA ILE A 36 2.12 -6.14 -8.81
C ILE A 36 3.23 -7.20 -8.66
N PRO A 37 4.40 -7.03 -9.28
CA PRO A 37 4.88 -5.85 -9.98
C PRO A 37 4.48 -5.75 -11.47
N GLU A 38 3.66 -6.66 -11.99
CA GLU A 38 3.30 -6.72 -13.41
C GLU A 38 2.60 -5.44 -13.90
N GLN A 39 1.81 -4.80 -13.04
CA GLN A 39 1.18 -3.50 -13.29
C GLN A 39 1.84 -2.42 -12.42
N ASN A 40 2.04 -1.23 -12.97
CA ASN A 40 2.62 -0.10 -12.24
C ASN A 40 1.61 0.45 -11.22
N PRO A 41 1.90 0.39 -9.90
CA PRO A 41 0.96 0.90 -8.89
C PRO A 41 0.72 2.40 -9.00
N VAL A 42 1.72 3.19 -9.39
CA VAL A 42 1.62 4.65 -9.50
C VAL A 42 0.63 5.04 -10.60
N GLU A 43 0.73 4.40 -11.77
CA GLU A 43 -0.20 4.65 -12.88
C GLU A 43 -1.62 4.23 -12.53
N ALA A 44 -1.76 3.09 -11.83
CA ALA A 44 -3.04 2.64 -11.32
C ALA A 44 -3.66 3.69 -10.37
N LEU A 45 -2.91 4.16 -9.38
CA LEU A 45 -3.38 5.16 -8.41
C LEU A 45 -3.76 6.48 -9.11
N ARG A 46 -2.92 7.01 -10.01
CA ARG A 46 -3.21 8.23 -10.79
C ARG A 46 -4.51 8.13 -11.58
N SER A 47 -4.83 6.95 -12.13
CA SER A 47 -6.07 6.76 -12.88
C SER A 47 -7.35 6.97 -12.05
N TRP A 48 -7.25 6.89 -10.72
CA TRP A 48 -8.36 7.09 -9.77
C TRP A 48 -8.43 8.50 -9.17
N ILE A 49 -7.42 9.33 -9.39
CA ILE A 49 -7.41 10.72 -8.95
C ILE A 49 -8.48 11.51 -9.73
N GLY A 50 -9.17 12.43 -9.06
CA GLY A 50 -10.26 13.20 -9.64
C GLY A 50 -11.59 12.44 -9.81
N ARG A 51 -11.64 11.13 -9.55
CA ARG A 51 -12.89 10.33 -9.62
C ARG A 51 -13.81 10.51 -8.41
N GLY A 52 -13.45 11.37 -7.46
CA GLY A 52 -14.21 11.68 -6.24
C GLY A 52 -14.34 10.52 -5.25
N GLY A 53 -14.49 10.84 -3.96
CA GLY A 53 -14.68 9.87 -2.88
C GLY A 53 -13.42 9.07 -2.51
N VAL A 54 -13.43 8.53 -1.30
CA VAL A 54 -12.31 7.81 -0.70
C VAL A 54 -12.01 6.51 -1.45
N LYS A 55 -10.72 6.24 -1.70
CA LYS A 55 -10.22 5.00 -2.31
C LYS A 55 -9.62 4.11 -1.23
N ARG A 56 -10.29 2.99 -0.95
CA ARG A 56 -9.85 1.98 0.01
C ARG A 56 -8.98 0.94 -0.69
N LEU A 57 -7.68 0.98 -0.43
CA LEU A 57 -6.69 0.11 -1.06
C LEU A 57 -6.49 -1.13 -0.22
N ILE A 58 -6.90 -2.30 -0.69
CA ILE A 58 -6.56 -3.59 -0.09
C ILE A 58 -5.23 -4.04 -0.65
N VAL A 59 -4.24 -4.24 0.22
CA VAL A 59 -2.90 -4.65 -0.17
C VAL A 59 -2.65 -6.08 0.28
N CYS A 60 -2.45 -6.97 -0.68
CA CYS A 60 -2.20 -8.38 -0.46
C CYS A 60 -0.71 -8.67 -0.59
N GLY A 61 -0.04 -8.81 0.55
CA GLY A 61 1.42 -8.93 0.61
C GLY A 61 1.93 -8.99 2.05
N GLY A 62 3.25 -8.95 2.19
CA GLY A 62 3.89 -8.68 3.49
C GLY A 62 4.24 -7.19 3.66
N ASP A 63 4.99 -6.88 4.71
CA ASP A 63 5.37 -5.49 5.02
C ASP A 63 6.15 -4.80 3.88
N GLY A 64 6.96 -5.54 3.11
CA GLY A 64 7.68 -4.98 1.96
C GLY A 64 6.77 -4.55 0.81
N THR A 65 5.67 -5.29 0.57
CA THR A 65 4.67 -4.91 -0.45
C THR A 65 3.86 -3.69 0.01
N MET A 66 3.53 -3.63 1.30
CA MET A 66 2.93 -2.45 1.92
C MET A 66 3.80 -1.21 1.77
N GLY A 67 5.08 -1.33 2.17
CA GLY A 67 6.05 -0.23 2.06
C GLY A 67 6.21 0.26 0.62
N TRP A 68 6.22 -0.65 -0.35
CA TRP A 68 6.27 -0.26 -1.75
C TRP A 68 5.04 0.54 -2.19
N LEU A 69 3.82 0.08 -1.87
CA LEU A 69 2.62 0.82 -2.24
C LEU A 69 2.58 2.20 -1.56
N PHE A 70 3.00 2.30 -0.30
CA PHE A 70 3.10 3.59 0.38
C PHE A 70 4.08 4.54 -0.31
N ASN A 71 5.24 4.06 -0.77
CA ASN A 71 6.15 4.88 -1.56
C ASN A 71 5.47 5.35 -2.86
N CYS A 72 4.68 4.49 -3.52
CA CYS A 72 3.92 4.88 -4.71
C CYS A 72 2.84 5.93 -4.42
N ILE A 73 2.26 5.94 -3.21
CA ILE A 73 1.33 6.98 -2.76
C ILE A 73 2.10 8.28 -2.50
N ASP A 74 3.28 8.23 -1.86
CA ASP A 74 4.15 9.41 -1.67
C ASP A 74 4.50 10.08 -3.00
N GLU A 75 4.75 9.29 -4.05
CA GLU A 75 5.11 9.80 -5.39
C GLU A 75 4.01 10.64 -6.06
N ILE A 76 2.76 10.44 -5.64
CA ILE A 76 1.58 11.17 -6.14
C ILE A 76 1.00 12.09 -5.07
N GLU A 77 1.66 12.21 -3.92
CA GLU A 77 1.23 13.06 -2.82
C GLU A 77 1.18 14.52 -3.29
N GLY A 78 0.02 15.17 -3.14
CA GLY A 78 -0.26 16.51 -3.66
C GLY A 78 -1.14 16.54 -4.91
N GLU A 79 -1.33 15.40 -5.59
CA GLU A 79 -2.44 15.19 -6.52
C GLU A 79 -3.70 14.91 -5.68
N GLU A 80 -4.83 15.63 -5.88
CA GLU A 80 -6.05 15.56 -5.03
C GLU A 80 -6.68 14.14 -4.97
N GLY A 81 -6.13 13.26 -4.15
CA GLY A 81 -6.55 11.88 -3.96
C GLY A 81 -6.54 11.48 -2.48
N GLU A 82 -7.62 10.83 -2.04
CA GLU A 82 -7.75 10.32 -0.68
C GLU A 82 -7.66 8.80 -0.70
N PHE A 83 -6.48 8.29 -0.34
CA PHE A 83 -6.16 6.86 -0.35
C PHE A 83 -6.01 6.35 1.08
N LEU A 84 -6.79 5.33 1.43
CA LEU A 84 -6.76 4.70 2.74
C LEU A 84 -6.47 3.22 2.58
N VAL A 85 -5.50 2.70 3.33
CA VAL A 85 -4.92 1.38 3.05
C VAL A 85 -5.36 0.33 4.09
N ALA A 86 -5.83 -0.82 3.61
CA ALA A 86 -6.18 -2.01 4.38
C ALA A 86 -5.26 -3.18 4.01
N MET A 87 -4.97 -4.04 5.00
CA MET A 87 -3.95 -5.09 4.85
C MET A 87 -4.55 -6.47 4.74
N MET A 88 -4.16 -7.21 3.70
CA MET A 88 -4.37 -8.65 3.60
C MET A 88 -2.99 -9.36 3.71
N PRO A 89 -2.61 -9.86 4.89
CA PRO A 89 -1.28 -10.41 5.11
C PRO A 89 -1.02 -11.68 4.29
N LEU A 90 -0.11 -11.60 3.32
CA LEU A 90 0.37 -12.72 2.49
C LEU A 90 1.87 -12.92 2.73
N GLY A 91 2.24 -13.58 3.83
CA GLY A 91 3.64 -13.84 4.14
C GLY A 91 3.88 -14.16 5.61
N THR A 92 5.13 -14.11 6.02
CA THR A 92 5.59 -14.37 7.40
C THR A 92 5.88 -13.07 8.17
N GLY A 93 6.41 -12.05 7.50
CA GLY A 93 6.60 -10.69 8.03
C GLY A 93 5.38 -9.80 7.76
N ASN A 94 4.42 -9.83 8.71
CA ASN A 94 3.19 -9.04 8.67
C ASN A 94 3.05 -8.21 9.95
N ASP A 95 4.11 -7.52 10.34
CA ASP A 95 4.14 -6.73 11.58
C ASP A 95 3.13 -5.58 11.54
N LEU A 96 2.98 -4.91 10.40
CA LEU A 96 1.96 -3.87 10.23
C LEU A 96 0.55 -4.45 10.38
N SER A 97 0.28 -5.60 9.75
CA SER A 97 -1.04 -6.25 9.84
C SER A 97 -1.39 -6.65 11.27
N ARG A 98 -0.40 -7.08 12.07
CA ARG A 98 -0.59 -7.36 13.50
C ARG A 98 -0.89 -6.10 14.30
N THR A 99 -0.10 -5.04 14.09
CA THR A 99 -0.28 -3.75 14.79
C THR A 99 -1.64 -3.12 14.51
N PHE A 100 -2.10 -3.15 13.26
CA PHE A 100 -3.38 -2.59 12.84
C PHE A 100 -4.55 -3.59 12.87
N LYS A 101 -4.35 -4.75 13.51
CA LYS A 101 -5.37 -5.77 13.82
C LYS A 101 -6.03 -6.44 12.59
N TRP A 102 -5.39 -6.42 11.43
CA TRP A 102 -5.87 -7.12 10.22
C TRP A 102 -5.65 -8.64 10.27
N GLY A 103 -4.76 -9.08 11.16
CA GLY A 103 -4.52 -10.48 11.46
C GLY A 103 -3.05 -10.85 11.28
N PRO A 104 -2.63 -12.01 11.80
CA PRO A 104 -1.21 -12.38 11.81
C PRO A 104 -0.71 -12.97 10.49
N GLN A 105 -1.60 -13.57 9.68
CA GLN A 105 -1.27 -14.35 8.50
C GLN A 105 -2.50 -14.54 7.60
N TYR A 106 -2.28 -15.10 6.41
CA TYR A 106 -3.33 -15.37 5.41
C TYR A 106 -4.44 -16.29 5.92
N SER A 107 -5.69 -15.85 5.89
CA SER A 107 -6.85 -16.70 6.15
C SER A 107 -7.72 -16.79 4.89
N PRO A 108 -8.30 -17.97 4.58
CA PRO A 108 -9.33 -18.09 3.53
C PRO A 108 -10.50 -17.12 3.71
N LYS A 109 -10.77 -16.68 4.96
CA LYS A 109 -11.78 -15.67 5.29
C LYS A 109 -11.58 -14.33 4.59
N PHE A 110 -10.37 -14.05 4.11
CA PHE A 110 -10.09 -12.84 3.32
C PHE A 110 -10.72 -12.86 1.93
N LEU A 111 -11.18 -14.02 1.46
CA LEU A 111 -11.90 -14.16 0.20
C LEU A 111 -13.42 -14.08 0.38
N GLU A 112 -13.89 -14.04 1.63
CA GLU A 112 -15.32 -13.97 1.96
C GLU A 112 -15.80 -12.50 1.87
N PRO A 113 -17.06 -12.25 1.46
CA PRO A 113 -17.62 -10.89 1.35
C PRO A 113 -17.52 -10.07 2.64
N GLU A 114 -17.53 -10.72 3.80
CA GLU A 114 -17.38 -10.13 5.12
C GLU A 114 -16.09 -9.33 5.26
N TYR A 115 -15.01 -9.73 4.58
CA TYR A 115 -13.77 -8.97 4.59
C TYR A 115 -13.89 -7.64 3.84
N LEU A 116 -14.61 -7.60 2.71
CA LEU A 116 -14.87 -6.35 2.00
C LEU A 116 -15.72 -5.39 2.85
N GLU A 117 -16.74 -5.91 3.54
CA GLU A 117 -17.54 -5.13 4.48
C GLU A 117 -16.70 -4.60 5.64
N LYS A 118 -15.79 -5.42 6.16
CA LYS A 118 -14.83 -5.01 7.18
C LYS A 118 -13.95 -3.86 6.67
N VAL A 119 -13.42 -3.95 5.45
CA VAL A 119 -12.62 -2.86 4.83
C VAL A 119 -13.42 -1.59 4.66
N ARG A 120 -14.69 -1.67 4.26
CA ARG A 120 -15.58 -0.50 4.12
C ARG A 120 -15.92 0.19 5.44
N ARG A 121 -16.03 -0.58 6.53
CA ARG A 121 -16.40 -0.06 7.86
C ARG A 121 -15.21 0.33 8.72
N ALA A 122 -14.02 -0.14 8.36
CA ALA A 122 -12.80 0.11 9.10
C ALA A 122 -12.53 1.61 9.23
N LYS A 123 -12.03 2.00 10.41
CA LYS A 123 -11.72 3.39 10.75
C LYS A 123 -10.25 3.69 10.45
N PRO A 124 -9.93 4.88 9.93
CA PRO A 124 -8.54 5.25 9.71
C PRO A 124 -7.80 5.43 11.03
N ALA A 125 -6.51 5.16 10.99
CA ALA A 125 -5.52 5.38 12.02
C ALA A 125 -4.23 5.85 11.36
N VAL A 126 -3.53 6.73 12.05
CA VAL A 126 -2.31 7.35 11.52
C VAL A 126 -1.14 6.36 11.61
N LEU A 127 -0.38 6.27 10.51
CA LEU A 127 0.90 5.60 10.41
C LEU A 127 1.99 6.65 10.20
N ASP A 128 2.90 6.76 11.17
CA ASP A 128 4.12 7.55 11.02
C ASP A 128 5.13 6.80 10.14
N ARG A 129 5.61 7.47 9.09
CA ARG A 129 6.65 6.95 8.19
C ARG A 129 7.88 7.84 8.19
N TRP A 130 9.04 7.17 8.13
CA TRP A 130 10.35 7.79 8.20
C TRP A 130 11.00 7.76 6.82
N LEU A 131 11.33 8.93 6.28
CA LEU A 131 12.22 9.03 5.13
C LEU A 131 13.67 8.97 5.61
N ILE A 132 14.39 7.93 5.19
CA ILE A 132 15.80 7.74 5.50
C ILE A 132 16.61 7.98 4.23
N ALA A 133 17.42 9.05 4.24
CA ALA A 133 18.43 9.31 3.21
C ALA A 133 19.79 8.86 3.74
N VAL A 134 20.43 7.93 3.02
CA VAL A 134 21.79 7.48 3.33
C VAL A 134 22.74 8.20 2.39
N MET A 135 23.67 8.98 2.95
CA MET A 135 24.71 9.70 2.21
C MET A 135 26.08 9.17 2.61
N PRO A 136 27.07 9.17 1.71
CA PRO A 136 28.47 8.94 2.08
C PRO A 136 28.94 9.98 3.12
N ASP A 137 29.86 9.60 4.01
CA ASP A 137 30.46 10.51 4.99
C ASP A 137 31.25 11.65 4.32
N ASP A 138 31.87 11.36 3.18
CA ASP A 138 32.44 12.36 2.28
C ASP A 138 31.64 12.37 0.96
N PRO A 139 30.73 13.34 0.77
CA PRO A 139 29.88 13.39 -0.42
C PRO A 139 30.62 13.86 -1.68
N ASP A 140 31.87 14.33 -1.54
CA ASP A 140 32.68 14.82 -2.66
C ASP A 140 34.20 14.76 -2.34
N PRO A 141 34.81 13.57 -2.33
CA PRO A 141 36.23 13.41 -2.02
C PRO A 141 37.17 14.06 -3.06
N GLU A 142 36.65 14.48 -4.23
CA GLU A 142 37.40 15.09 -5.34
C GLU A 142 37.01 16.55 -5.65
N GLY A 143 36.01 17.12 -4.96
CA GLY A 143 35.63 18.54 -5.03
C GLY A 143 34.98 19.00 -6.34
N HIS A 144 34.12 18.18 -6.97
CA HIS A 144 33.57 18.44 -8.30
C HIS A 144 32.07 18.77 -8.37
N LEU A 145 31.29 18.75 -7.27
CA LEU A 145 29.82 18.91 -7.39
C LEU A 145 29.23 20.17 -6.72
N PRO A 146 28.44 20.97 -7.44
CA PRO A 146 27.81 22.17 -6.91
C PRO A 146 26.33 21.93 -6.57
N PHE A 147 25.99 21.23 -5.47
CA PHE A 147 24.59 21.17 -5.01
C PHE A 147 24.47 21.12 -3.47
N PRO A 148 23.35 21.62 -2.90
CA PRO A 148 23.26 21.88 -1.47
C PRO A 148 23.00 20.59 -0.68
N PHE A 149 23.95 20.25 0.19
CA PHE A 149 23.82 19.15 1.13
C PHE A 149 22.98 19.58 2.33
N GLY A 150 21.82 18.96 2.50
CA GLY A 150 20.95 19.17 3.65
C GLY A 150 20.10 17.93 3.91
N PHE A 151 20.12 17.46 5.15
CA PHE A 151 19.16 16.47 5.64
C PHE A 151 17.76 17.07 5.57
N ASN A 152 16.95 16.66 4.58
CA ASN A 152 15.52 16.87 4.64
C ASN A 152 14.89 15.67 5.36
N LYS A 153 14.78 15.76 6.68
CA LYS A 153 13.97 14.80 7.44
C LYS A 153 12.51 15.12 7.15
N ARG A 154 11.91 14.45 6.17
CA ARG A 154 10.46 14.50 5.95
C ARG A 154 9.82 13.34 6.69
N GLN A 155 8.92 13.67 7.61
CA GLN A 155 8.01 12.71 8.19
C GLN A 155 6.76 12.71 7.31
N PHE A 156 6.41 11.54 6.79
CA PHE A 156 5.16 11.34 6.06
C PHE A 156 4.18 10.67 7.01
N SER A 157 2.95 11.15 7.07
CA SER A 157 1.86 10.50 7.80
C SER A 157 0.86 9.95 6.79
N HIS A 158 0.66 8.64 6.80
CA HIS A 158 -0.37 7.98 5.99
C HIS A 158 -1.49 7.48 6.88
N GLU A 159 -2.69 7.37 6.34
CA GLU A 159 -3.80 6.77 7.05
C GLU A 159 -3.98 5.29 6.63
N LEU A 160 -3.82 4.42 7.63
CA LEU A 160 -4.11 3.00 7.57
C LEU A 160 -5.47 2.72 8.19
N TYR A 161 -6.18 1.71 7.72
CA TYR A 161 -7.39 1.29 8.41
C TYR A 161 -7.07 0.40 9.62
N LEU A 162 -7.78 0.61 10.73
CA LEU A 162 -7.87 -0.34 11.84
C LEU A 162 -9.01 -1.32 11.58
N ALA A 163 -8.72 -2.59 11.77
CA ALA A 163 -9.65 -3.68 11.52
C ALA A 163 -10.73 -3.86 12.61
N GLU A 164 -10.94 -2.87 13.50
CA GLU A 164 -11.91 -2.91 14.63
C GLU A 164 -13.37 -2.84 14.20
#